data_AF-Q7D9A4-F1
#
_entry.id   AF-Q7D9A4-F1
#
_cell.length_a   1.000
_cell.length_b   1.000
_cell.length_c   1.000
_cell.angle_alpha   90.00
_cell.angle_beta   90.00
_cell.angle_gamma   90.00
#
_symmetry.space_group_name_H-M   'P 1'
#
loop_
_entity.id
_entity.type
_entity.pdbx_description
1 polymer ?
#
loop_
_entity_poly.entity_id
_entity_poly.type
_entity_poly.pdbx_seq_one_letter_code
_entity_poly.pdbx_strand_id
1 'polypeptide(L)'
;MRGASRQPIRRTTAPCAGISGMRSRFLPYATTPGRLLAQLISDITVAVWTTLWMLVGLAVHDAISIIGEAGRQIEIGSHGIAGNLAAAGQDAQRIPVVGDALSNPITAASQAALDIAGAGHNLDTTAGWLAVVLALAVAATPILAVAMPWLFLRLRFCRRKWTVTTLAATPAGRQLLALRALANRPPGKLAAVSTDPVGAWRREDPATMRALAALELRAAGIPLRGD
;
A
#
# COMPACT_ATOMS: atom_id res chain seq x y z
N MET A 1 -21.75 -73.48 53.93
CA MET A 1 -21.38 -72.05 54.03
C MET A 1 -19.87 -71.92 53.95
N ARG A 2 -19.32 -71.47 52.81
CA ARG A 2 -18.00 -70.83 52.68
C ARG A 2 -17.94 -70.21 51.28
N GLY A 3 -18.02 -68.88 51.24
CA GLY A 3 -18.24 -68.09 50.04
C GLY A 3 -17.00 -68.01 49.15
N ALA A 4 -17.21 -68.17 47.84
CA ALA A 4 -16.23 -67.92 46.81
C ALA A 4 -16.03 -66.40 46.64
N SER A 5 -14.88 -65.91 47.07
CA SER A 5 -14.43 -64.53 46.91
C SER A 5 -13.94 -64.29 45.47
N ARG A 6 -14.80 -63.67 44.65
CA ARG A 6 -14.44 -63.15 43.32
C ARG A 6 -13.53 -61.92 43.47
N GLN A 7 -12.29 -62.02 42.98
CA GLN A 7 -11.43 -60.84 42.77
C GLN A 7 -11.87 -60.09 41.49
N PRO A 8 -12.00 -58.75 41.51
CA PRO A 8 -12.18 -57.97 40.30
C PRO A 8 -10.84 -57.67 39.63
N ILE A 9 -10.74 -58.04 38.35
CA ILE A 9 -9.63 -57.72 37.44
C ILE A 9 -9.57 -56.18 37.28
N ARG A 10 -8.55 -55.53 37.84
CA ARG A 10 -8.24 -54.11 37.57
C ARG A 10 -7.76 -53.99 36.12
N ARG A 11 -8.64 -53.52 35.23
CA ARG A 11 -8.27 -53.03 33.90
C ARG A 11 -7.53 -51.70 34.07
N THR A 12 -6.25 -51.67 33.73
CA THR A 12 -5.49 -50.44 33.52
C THR A 12 -6.00 -49.77 32.24
N THR A 13 -6.93 -48.83 32.38
CA THR A 13 -7.31 -47.93 31.28
C THR A 13 -6.32 -46.78 31.23
N ALA A 14 -5.41 -46.82 30.26
CA ALA A 14 -4.65 -45.65 29.84
C ALA A 14 -5.64 -44.57 29.33
N PRO A 15 -5.55 -43.30 29.77
CA PRO A 15 -6.33 -42.25 29.15
C PRO A 15 -5.74 -41.92 27.78
N CYS A 16 -6.49 -42.26 26.73
CA CYS A 16 -6.27 -41.79 25.37
C CYS A 16 -6.09 -40.27 25.37
N ALA A 17 -4.93 -39.83 24.86
CA ALA A 17 -4.65 -38.45 24.54
C ALA A 17 -5.70 -37.94 23.53
N GLY A 18 -6.65 -37.15 24.03
CA GLY A 18 -7.56 -36.40 23.20
C GLY A 18 -6.78 -35.33 22.44
N ILE A 19 -6.45 -35.62 21.18
CA ILE A 19 -5.99 -34.62 20.20
C ILE A 19 -7.22 -33.77 19.85
N SER A 20 -7.57 -32.85 20.75
CA SER A 20 -8.56 -31.81 20.45
C SER A 20 -7.86 -30.78 19.56
N GLY A 21 -8.23 -30.81 18.28
CA GLY A 21 -7.62 -30.06 17.19
C GLY A 21 -7.35 -28.60 17.52
N MET A 22 -6.10 -28.19 17.30
CA MET A 22 -5.67 -26.81 17.26
C MET A 22 -6.40 -26.10 16.11
N ARG A 23 -7.52 -25.42 16.40
CA ARG A 23 -7.99 -24.34 15.52
C ARG A 23 -6.99 -23.19 15.64
N SER A 24 -6.00 -23.20 14.75
CA SER A 24 -5.10 -22.08 14.46
C SER A 24 -5.95 -20.88 14.01
N ARG A 25 -6.42 -20.09 14.97
CA ARG A 25 -6.91 -18.74 14.70
C ARG A 25 -5.68 -17.89 14.44
N PHE A 26 -5.31 -17.77 13.17
CA PHE A 26 -4.47 -16.66 12.72
C PHE A 26 -5.14 -15.37 13.20
N LEU A 27 -4.57 -14.75 14.23
CA LEU A 27 -4.93 -13.40 14.65
C LEU A 27 -3.94 -12.45 13.99
N PRO A 28 -4.34 -11.72 12.94
CA PRO A 28 -3.50 -10.71 12.29
C PRO A 28 -3.31 -9.44 13.14
N TYR A 29 -3.47 -9.50 14.47
CA TYR A 29 -3.41 -8.34 15.36
C TYR A 29 -2.54 -8.55 16.60
N ALA A 30 -1.79 -7.51 16.96
CA ALA A 30 -0.94 -7.46 18.15
C ALA A 30 -1.79 -7.27 19.41
N THR A 31 -1.57 -8.12 20.41
CA THR A 31 -2.26 -8.24 21.71
C THR A 31 -1.98 -7.12 22.73
N THR A 32 -1.70 -5.89 22.27
CA THR A 32 -1.56 -4.71 23.15
C THR A 32 -2.48 -3.58 22.65
N PRO A 33 -3.48 -3.14 23.44
CA PRO A 33 -4.55 -2.26 22.97
C PRO A 33 -4.04 -0.90 22.45
N GLY A 34 -2.98 -0.34 23.04
CA GLY A 34 -2.39 0.92 22.57
C GLY A 34 -1.74 0.83 21.18
N ARG A 35 -1.24 -0.34 20.77
CA ARG A 35 -0.66 -0.53 19.42
C ARG A 35 -1.74 -0.73 18.36
N LEU A 36 -2.90 -1.27 18.75
CA LEU A 36 -4.04 -1.44 17.85
C LEU A 36 -4.66 -0.10 17.49
N LEU A 37 -4.82 0.80 18.47
CA LEU A 37 -5.26 2.18 18.23
C LEU A 37 -4.28 2.96 17.37
N ALA A 38 -2.98 2.91 17.66
CA ALA A 38 -1.98 3.58 16.83
C ALA A 38 -1.96 3.06 15.39
N GLN A 39 -2.21 1.76 15.19
CA GLN A 39 -2.31 1.16 13.87
C GLN A 39 -3.58 1.60 13.14
N LEU A 40 -4.74 1.61 13.81
CA LEU A 40 -5.99 2.09 13.22
C LEU A 40 -5.90 3.58 12.84
N ILE A 41 -5.40 4.42 13.75
CA ILE A 41 -5.19 5.85 13.50
C ILE A 41 -4.22 6.03 12.33
N SER A 42 -3.14 5.27 12.28
CA SER A 42 -2.17 5.35 11.19
C SER A 42 -2.76 4.93 9.85
N ASP A 43 -3.54 3.85 9.80
CA ASP A 43 -4.24 3.40 8.60
C ASP A 43 -5.25 4.46 8.13
N ILE A 44 -6.02 5.05 9.05
CA ILE A 44 -6.96 6.15 8.76
C ILE A 44 -6.22 7.39 8.25
N THR A 45 -5.13 7.79 8.88
CA THR A 45 -4.33 8.95 8.45
C THR A 45 -3.79 8.75 7.04
N VAL A 46 -3.26 7.57 6.72
CA VAL A 46 -2.77 7.26 5.36
C VAL A 46 -3.93 7.27 4.36
N ALA A 47 -5.09 6.71 4.72
CA ALA A 47 -6.26 6.72 3.86
C ALA A 47 -6.75 8.14 3.58
N VAL A 48 -6.94 8.96 4.62
CA VAL A 48 -7.35 10.37 4.50
C VAL A 48 -6.34 11.16 3.68
N TRP A 49 -5.04 10.99 3.95
CA TRP A 49 -3.97 11.66 3.21
C TRP A 49 -3.99 11.30 1.72
N THR A 50 -4.12 10.01 1.41
CA THR A 50 -4.18 9.52 0.03
C THR A 50 -5.41 10.07 -0.69
N THR A 51 -6.58 10.03 -0.05
CA THR A 51 -7.82 10.59 -0.60
C THR A 51 -7.69 12.09 -0.85
N LEU A 52 -7.12 12.84 0.09
CA LEU A 52 -6.89 14.28 -0.06
C LEU A 52 -6.06 14.59 -1.30
N TRP A 53 -4.94 13.88 -1.50
CA TRP A 53 -4.07 14.10 -2.66
C TRP A 53 -4.66 13.59 -3.97
N MET A 54 -5.51 12.56 -3.94
CA MET A 54 -6.31 12.18 -5.10
C MET A 54 -7.28 13.29 -5.52
N LEU A 55 -7.97 13.92 -4.56
CA LEU A 55 -8.86 15.05 -4.84
C LEU A 55 -8.11 16.24 -5.42
N VAL A 56 -6.90 16.53 -4.91
CA VAL A 56 -6.03 17.57 -5.47
C VAL A 56 -5.64 17.23 -6.92
N GLY A 57 -5.25 15.99 -7.20
CA GLY A 57 -4.92 15.54 -8.56
C GLY A 57 -6.08 15.68 -9.54
N LEU A 58 -7.30 15.33 -9.10
CA LEU A 58 -8.53 15.52 -9.88
C LEU A 58 -8.81 17.00 -10.15
N ALA A 59 -8.69 17.84 -9.12
CA ALA A 59 -8.90 19.28 -9.28
C ALA A 59 -7.89 19.92 -10.25
N VAL A 60 -6.62 19.47 -10.24
CA VAL A 60 -5.60 19.90 -11.20
C VAL A 60 -5.96 19.45 -12.62
N HIS A 61 -6.39 18.20 -12.79
CA HIS A 61 -6.82 17.70 -14.09
C HIS A 61 -8.02 18.49 -14.64
N ASP A 62 -9.03 18.75 -13.81
CA ASP A 62 -10.22 19.52 -14.18
C ASP A 62 -9.87 20.97 -14.54
N ALA A 63 -8.99 21.61 -13.77
CA ALA A 63 -8.54 22.97 -14.08
C ALA A 63 -7.85 23.05 -15.45
N ILE A 64 -7.07 22.04 -15.83
CA ILE A 64 -6.37 22.01 -17.11
C ILE A 64 -7.33 21.61 -18.25
N SER A 65 -8.27 20.70 -18.01
CA SER A 65 -9.23 20.28 -19.03
C SER A 65 -10.17 21.42 -19.45
N ILE A 66 -10.53 22.32 -18.51
CA ILE A 66 -11.26 23.55 -18.81
C ILE A 66 -10.50 24.43 -19.81
N ILE A 67 -9.17 24.53 -19.69
CA ILE A 67 -8.32 25.28 -20.62
C ILE A 67 -8.29 24.60 -22.00
N GLY A 68 -8.20 23.27 -22.04
CA GLY A 68 -8.27 22.50 -23.28
C GLY A 68 -9.59 22.70 -24.04
N GLU A 69 -10.71 22.67 -23.32
CA GLU A 69 -12.04 22.87 -23.91
C GLU A 69 -12.22 24.28 -24.50
N ALA A 70 -11.67 25.31 -23.83
CA ALA A 70 -11.62 26.66 -24.39
C ALA A 70 -10.81 26.72 -25.69
N GLY A 71 -9.69 25.99 -25.78
CA GLY A 71 -8.89 25.86 -27.01
C GLY A 71 -9.66 25.19 -28.15
N ARG A 72 -10.42 24.14 -27.85
CA ARG A 72 -11.24 23.41 -28.84
C ARG A 72 -12.39 24.26 -29.40
N GLN A 73 -13.01 25.10 -28.57
CA GLN A 73 -13.99 26.08 -29.06
C GLN A 73 -13.38 27.11 -30.01
N ILE A 74 -12.15 27.55 -29.76
CA ILE A 74 -11.42 28.48 -30.64
C ILE A 74 -11.07 27.82 -31.98
N GLU A 75 -10.66 26.55 -31.98
CA GLU A 75 -10.39 25.76 -33.19
C GLU A 75 -11.63 25.67 -34.07
N ILE A 76 -12.78 25.29 -33.51
CA ILE A 76 -14.06 25.20 -34.22
C ILE A 76 -14.48 26.56 -34.79
N GLY A 77 -14.37 27.62 -33.98
CA GLY A 77 -14.69 28.99 -34.42
C GLY A 77 -13.79 29.45 -35.58
N SER A 78 -12.49 29.17 -35.50
CA SER A 78 -11.50 29.56 -36.51
C SER A 78 -11.69 28.80 -37.81
N HIS A 79 -12.01 27.50 -37.77
CA HIS A 79 -12.38 26.72 -38.95
C HIS A 79 -13.65 27.25 -39.62
N GLY A 80 -14.67 27.63 -38.84
CA GLY A 80 -15.89 28.24 -39.37
C GLY A 80 -15.63 29.58 -40.07
N ILE A 81 -14.81 30.44 -39.46
CA ILE A 81 -14.39 31.73 -40.05
C ILE A 81 -13.60 31.50 -41.33
N ALA A 82 -12.63 30.59 -41.31
CA ALA A 82 -11.83 30.24 -42.47
C ALA A 82 -12.70 29.75 -43.65
N GLY A 83 -13.68 28.88 -43.37
CA GLY A 83 -14.62 28.37 -44.37
C GLY A 83 -15.47 29.48 -44.99
N ASN A 84 -16.04 30.37 -44.17
CA ASN A 84 -16.82 31.50 -44.66
C ASN A 84 -15.98 32.48 -45.50
N LEU A 85 -14.75 32.78 -45.07
CA LEU A 85 -13.83 33.61 -45.84
C LEU A 85 -13.43 32.95 -47.16
N ALA A 86 -13.14 31.65 -47.17
CA ALA A 86 -12.80 30.93 -48.40
C ALA A 86 -13.95 30.99 -49.42
N ALA A 87 -15.19 30.80 -48.97
CA ALA A 87 -16.38 30.93 -49.82
C ALA A 87 -16.53 32.36 -50.36
N ALA A 88 -16.38 33.37 -49.50
CA ALA A 88 -16.44 34.78 -49.92
C ALA A 88 -15.33 35.15 -50.92
N GLY A 89 -14.13 34.58 -50.78
CA GLY A 89 -13.02 34.77 -51.72
C GLY A 89 -13.33 34.19 -53.09
N GLN A 90 -13.93 33.00 -53.14
CA GLN A 90 -14.37 32.36 -54.38
C GLN A 90 -15.48 33.16 -55.08
N ASP A 91 -16.43 33.71 -54.33
CA ASP A 91 -17.48 34.57 -54.88
C ASP A 91 -16.91 35.91 -55.39
N ALA A 92 -15.98 36.51 -54.65
CA ALA A 92 -15.31 37.75 -55.06
C ALA A 92 -14.51 37.58 -56.36
N GLN A 93 -13.93 36.40 -56.59
CA GLN A 93 -13.18 36.11 -57.81
C GLN A 93 -14.04 36.12 -59.08
N ARG A 94 -15.38 36.02 -58.96
CA ARG A 94 -16.30 36.07 -60.09
C ARG A 94 -16.59 37.50 -60.59
N ILE A 95 -16.08 38.53 -59.91
CA ILE A 95 -16.30 39.94 -60.29
C ILE A 95 -15.32 40.32 -61.44
N PRO A 96 -15.81 40.72 -62.63
CA PRO A 96 -14.95 41.14 -63.73
C PRO A 96 -14.07 42.34 -63.35
N VAL A 97 -12.84 42.40 -63.86
CA VAL A 97 -11.86 43.49 -63.69
C VAL A 97 -11.20 43.61 -62.30
N VAL A 98 -11.91 43.31 -61.20
CA VAL A 98 -11.38 43.47 -59.82
C VAL A 98 -11.39 42.21 -58.96
N GLY A 99 -11.88 41.07 -59.47
CA GLY A 99 -12.05 39.85 -58.67
C GLY A 99 -10.78 39.31 -58.03
N ASP A 100 -9.64 39.38 -58.71
CA ASP A 100 -8.34 38.93 -58.14
C ASP A 100 -7.83 39.88 -57.05
N ALA A 101 -8.09 41.19 -57.16
CA ALA A 101 -7.70 42.17 -56.16
C ALA A 101 -8.49 42.02 -54.84
N LEU A 102 -9.73 41.53 -54.93
CA LEU A 102 -10.60 41.26 -53.78
C LEU A 102 -10.44 39.83 -53.21
N SER A 103 -10.30 38.82 -54.06
CA SER A 103 -10.23 37.42 -53.62
C SER A 103 -8.94 37.06 -52.89
N ASN A 104 -7.80 37.62 -53.32
CA ASN A 104 -6.48 37.36 -52.72
C ASN A 104 -6.41 37.67 -51.21
N PRO A 105 -6.74 38.90 -50.74
CA PRO A 105 -6.69 39.21 -49.32
C PRO A 105 -7.68 38.40 -48.48
N ILE A 106 -8.86 38.06 -49.03
CA ILE A 106 -9.86 37.23 -48.35
C ILE A 106 -9.34 35.79 -48.21
N THR A 107 -8.72 35.24 -49.25
CA THR A 107 -8.12 33.90 -49.24
C THR A 107 -6.93 33.83 -48.29
N ALA A 108 -6.08 34.86 -48.27
CA ALA A 108 -4.96 34.95 -47.32
C ALA A 108 -5.46 34.99 -45.86
N ALA A 109 -6.54 35.72 -45.59
CA ALA A 109 -7.14 35.75 -44.26
C ALA A 109 -7.79 34.40 -43.87
N SER A 110 -8.36 33.66 -44.83
CA SER A 110 -8.84 32.28 -44.60
C SER A 110 -7.69 31.36 -44.18
N GLN A 111 -6.55 31.43 -44.87
CA GLN A 111 -5.35 30.64 -44.55
C GLN A 111 -4.79 31.00 -43.17
N ALA A 112 -4.71 32.28 -42.82
CA ALA A 112 -4.30 32.70 -41.48
C ALA A 112 -5.24 32.15 -40.39
N ALA A 113 -6.55 32.11 -40.63
CA ALA A 113 -7.51 31.51 -39.70
C ALA A 113 -7.35 29.97 -39.60
N LEU A 114 -7.00 29.28 -40.69
CA LEU A 114 -6.67 27.85 -40.66
C LEU A 114 -5.37 27.57 -39.90
N ASP A 115 -4.35 28.41 -40.04
CA ASP A 115 -3.09 28.29 -39.30
C ASP A 115 -3.34 28.45 -37.78
N ILE A 116 -4.21 29.37 -37.38
CA ILE A 116 -4.64 29.53 -35.98
C ILE A 116 -5.40 28.29 -35.49
N ALA A 117 -6.31 27.75 -36.31
CA ALA A 117 -7.05 26.53 -35.96
C ALA A 117 -6.11 25.32 -35.79
N GLY A 118 -5.16 25.14 -36.70
CA GLY A 118 -4.15 24.08 -36.63
C GLY A 118 -3.20 24.23 -35.43
N ALA A 119 -2.85 25.46 -35.04
CA ALA A 119 -2.10 25.72 -33.83
C ALA A 119 -2.91 25.34 -32.57
N GLY A 120 -4.22 25.62 -32.55
CA GLY A 120 -5.14 25.20 -31.48
C GLY A 120 -5.20 23.68 -31.31
N HIS A 121 -5.28 22.96 -32.43
CA HIS A 121 -5.33 21.49 -32.46
C HIS A 121 -4.08 20.83 -31.84
N ASN A 122 -2.89 21.33 -32.20
CA ASN A 122 -1.62 20.82 -31.68
C ASN A 122 -1.44 21.13 -30.17
N LEU A 123 -2.02 22.22 -29.68
CA LEU A 123 -2.01 22.58 -28.26
C LEU A 123 -2.94 21.68 -27.44
N ASP A 124 -4.12 21.35 -27.95
CA ASP A 124 -5.11 20.52 -27.25
C ASP A 124 -4.60 19.09 -27.00
N THR A 125 -4.04 18.46 -28.03
CA THR A 125 -3.45 17.12 -27.93
C THR A 125 -2.26 17.05 -26.96
N THR A 126 -1.44 18.09 -26.90
CA THR A 126 -0.29 18.18 -25.98
C THR A 126 -0.73 18.47 -24.55
N ALA A 127 -1.72 19.34 -24.36
CA ALA A 127 -2.26 19.72 -23.05
C ALA A 127 -2.94 18.53 -22.36
N GLY A 128 -3.67 17.69 -23.10
CA GLY A 128 -4.35 16.52 -22.56
C GLY A 128 -3.39 15.51 -21.90
N TRP A 129 -2.29 15.16 -22.55
CA TRP A 129 -1.31 14.22 -21.97
C TRP A 129 -0.52 14.85 -20.81
N LEU A 130 -0.13 16.13 -20.94
CA LEU A 130 0.54 16.86 -19.86
C LEU A 130 -0.35 16.97 -18.62
N ALA A 131 -1.67 17.18 -18.77
CA ALA A 131 -2.60 17.24 -17.66
C ALA A 131 -2.58 15.96 -16.81
N VAL A 132 -2.59 14.80 -17.47
CA VAL A 132 -2.54 13.49 -16.79
C VAL A 132 -1.20 13.28 -16.10
N VAL A 133 -0.10 13.58 -16.79
CA VAL A 133 1.26 13.40 -16.24
C VAL A 133 1.48 14.33 -15.04
N LEU A 134 1.06 15.61 -15.12
CA LEU A 134 1.18 16.56 -14.02
C LEU A 134 0.32 16.14 -12.83
N ALA A 135 -0.95 15.78 -13.07
CA ALA A 135 -1.86 15.34 -12.02
C ALA A 135 -1.30 14.11 -11.27
N LEU A 136 -0.75 13.14 -12.02
CA LEU A 136 -0.08 11.98 -11.44
C LEU A 136 1.18 12.38 -10.67
N ALA A 137 2.04 13.26 -11.21
CA ALA A 137 3.26 13.68 -10.53
C ALA A 137 2.97 14.41 -9.20
N VAL A 138 1.98 15.31 -9.22
CA VAL A 138 1.53 16.06 -8.04
C VAL A 138 0.91 15.15 -6.98
N ALA A 139 0.10 14.16 -7.38
CA ALA A 139 -0.52 13.24 -6.44
C ALA A 139 0.46 12.17 -5.92
N ALA A 140 1.29 11.58 -6.79
CA ALA A 140 2.16 10.46 -6.45
C ALA A 140 3.27 10.86 -5.48
N THR A 141 3.84 12.07 -5.63
CA THR A 141 4.95 12.55 -4.80
C THR A 141 4.64 12.52 -3.29
N PRO A 142 3.57 13.18 -2.80
CA PRO A 142 3.21 13.17 -1.38
C PRO A 142 2.65 11.82 -0.92
N ILE A 143 2.01 11.05 -1.80
CA ILE A 143 1.55 9.68 -1.47
C ILE A 143 2.76 8.79 -1.19
N LEU A 144 3.76 8.77 -2.08
CA LEU A 144 4.96 7.95 -1.92
C LEU A 144 5.80 8.39 -0.72
N ALA A 145 5.90 9.69 -0.47
CA ALA A 145 6.65 10.24 0.66
C ALA A 145 6.15 9.74 2.02
N VAL A 146 4.83 9.52 2.17
CA VAL A 146 4.22 9.02 3.41
C VAL A 146 4.06 7.50 3.39
N ALA A 147 3.65 6.94 2.25
CA ALA A 147 3.40 5.51 2.10
C ALA A 147 4.68 4.68 2.20
N MET A 148 5.81 5.13 1.65
CA MET A 148 7.06 4.36 1.70
C MET A 148 7.58 4.15 3.13
N PRO A 149 7.76 5.19 3.96
CA PRO A 149 8.17 5.00 5.35
C PRO A 149 7.19 4.14 6.12
N TRP A 150 5.89 4.39 5.96
CA TRP A 150 4.84 3.63 6.62
C TRP A 150 4.89 2.14 6.26
N LEU A 151 4.97 1.83 4.96
CA LEU A 151 5.05 0.46 4.46
C LEU A 151 6.34 -0.21 4.90
N PHE A 152 7.47 0.50 4.87
CA PHE A 152 8.76 -0.01 5.32
C PHE A 152 8.75 -0.38 6.82
N LEU A 153 8.23 0.49 7.67
CA LEU A 153 8.07 0.20 9.10
C LEU A 153 7.14 -1.00 9.30
N ARG A 154 6.00 -1.05 8.61
CA ARG A 154 5.01 -2.13 8.73
C ARG A 154 5.56 -3.48 8.24
N LEU A 155 6.26 -3.50 7.11
CA LEU A 155 6.97 -4.67 6.58
C LEU A 155 8.07 -5.15 7.53
N ARG A 156 8.84 -4.24 8.13
CA ARG A 156 9.88 -4.60 9.12
C ARG A 156 9.27 -5.25 10.37
N PHE A 157 8.11 -4.80 10.84
CA PHE A 157 7.40 -5.44 11.95
C PHE A 157 6.84 -6.82 11.55
N CYS A 158 6.24 -6.94 10.37
CA CYS A 158 5.77 -8.22 9.84
C CYS A 158 6.91 -9.23 9.72
N ARG A 159 8.04 -8.83 9.11
CA ARG A 159 9.22 -9.70 8.95
C ARG A 159 9.77 -10.20 10.29
N ARG A 160 9.82 -9.35 11.32
CA ARG A 160 10.24 -9.78 12.66
C ARG A 160 9.30 -10.81 13.27
N LYS A 161 7.98 -10.65 13.10
CA LYS A 161 6.99 -11.62 13.59
C LYS A 161 7.06 -12.95 12.82
N TRP A 162 7.17 -12.89 11.49
CA TRP A 162 7.29 -14.07 10.62
C TRP A 162 8.49 -14.94 10.95
N THR A 163 9.63 -14.34 11.29
CA THR A 163 10.82 -15.12 11.65
C THR A 163 10.67 -15.81 13.01
N VAL A 164 9.78 -15.35 13.89
CA VAL A 164 9.57 -15.97 15.21
C VAL A 164 8.50 -17.06 15.14
N THR A 165 7.44 -16.86 14.35
CA THR A 165 6.37 -17.86 14.17
C THR A 165 6.84 -19.08 13.37
N THR A 166 7.69 -18.90 12.37
CA THR A 166 8.30 -20.00 11.61
C THR A 166 9.23 -20.86 12.47
N LEU A 167 10.00 -20.24 13.37
CA LEU A 167 10.85 -20.97 14.33
C LEU A 167 10.04 -21.66 15.44
N ALA A 168 8.93 -21.07 15.89
CA ALA A 168 8.04 -21.66 16.88
C ALA A 168 7.28 -22.89 16.35
N ALA A 169 7.12 -23.02 15.03
CA ALA A 169 6.45 -24.14 14.38
C ALA A 169 7.34 -25.38 14.19
N THR A 170 8.63 -25.31 14.55
CA THR A 170 9.57 -26.44 14.39
C THR A 170 9.58 -27.31 15.66
N PRO A 171 9.72 -28.65 15.56
CA PRO A 171 9.76 -29.56 16.73
C PRO A 171 10.86 -29.22 17.77
N ALA A 172 11.94 -28.54 17.35
CA ALA A 172 13.00 -28.01 18.21
C ALA A 172 12.84 -26.52 18.60
N GLY A 173 11.64 -25.95 18.38
CA GLY A 173 11.39 -24.51 18.44
C GLY A 173 11.74 -23.86 19.80
N ARG A 174 11.61 -24.60 20.91
CA ARG A 174 11.93 -24.08 22.26
C ARG A 174 13.43 -23.79 22.43
N GLN A 175 14.31 -24.66 21.95
CA GLN A 175 15.76 -24.47 22.02
C GLN A 175 16.22 -23.38 21.04
N LEU A 176 15.65 -23.33 19.84
CA LEU A 176 15.96 -22.29 18.85
C LEU A 176 15.46 -20.89 19.29
N LEU A 177 14.31 -20.82 19.96
CA LEU A 177 13.82 -19.58 20.57
C LEU A 177 14.72 -19.14 21.73
N ALA A 178 15.13 -20.06 22.61
CA ALA A 178 16.05 -19.73 23.69
C ALA A 178 17.43 -19.25 23.18
N LEU A 179 17.98 -19.88 22.14
CA LEU A 179 19.22 -19.44 21.48
C LEU A 179 19.07 -18.05 20.84
N ARG A 180 17.92 -17.78 20.21
CA ARG A 180 17.63 -16.45 19.66
C ARG A 180 17.48 -15.40 20.76
N ALA A 181 16.91 -15.76 21.92
CA ALA A 181 16.86 -14.90 23.09
C ALA A 181 18.27 -14.46 23.50
N LEU A 182 19.19 -15.42 23.62
CA LEU A 182 20.59 -15.19 23.94
C LEU A 182 21.30 -14.30 22.90
N ALA A 183 21.03 -14.51 21.61
CA ALA A 183 21.72 -13.80 20.53
C ALA A 183 21.20 -12.39 20.23
N ASN A 184 19.90 -12.12 20.41
CA ASN A 184 19.26 -10.88 19.93
C ASN A 184 18.66 -10.01 21.04
N ARG A 185 18.73 -10.41 22.31
CA ARG A 185 18.12 -9.64 23.41
C ARG A 185 19.16 -8.82 24.17
N PRO A 186 18.81 -7.59 24.58
CA PRO A 186 19.72 -6.71 25.29
C PRO A 186 20.13 -7.34 26.64
N PRO A 187 21.40 -7.16 27.07
CA PRO A 187 21.99 -7.86 28.21
C PRO A 187 21.23 -7.62 29.53
N GLY A 188 20.65 -6.43 29.72
CA GLY A 188 19.85 -6.12 30.91
C GLY A 188 18.58 -6.98 31.07
N LYS A 189 18.00 -7.50 29.96
CA LYS A 189 16.83 -8.40 30.04
C LYS A 189 17.23 -9.86 30.23
N LEU A 190 18.46 -10.23 29.84
CA LEU A 190 19.01 -11.57 30.08
C LEU A 190 19.41 -11.72 31.56
N ALA A 191 20.02 -10.69 32.14
CA ALA A 191 20.37 -10.63 33.56
C ALA A 191 19.15 -10.70 34.50
N ALA A 192 17.98 -10.25 34.03
CA ALA A 192 16.73 -10.36 34.78
C ALA A 192 16.13 -11.78 34.80
N VAL A 193 16.57 -12.67 33.91
CA VAL A 193 16.09 -14.06 33.83
C VAL A 193 17.01 -15.00 34.61
N SER A 194 18.32 -14.81 34.50
CA SER A 194 19.33 -15.58 35.23
C SER A 194 20.56 -14.72 35.45
N THR A 195 21.20 -14.89 36.61
CA THR A 195 22.48 -14.25 36.96
C THR A 195 23.63 -14.70 36.05
N ASP A 196 23.52 -15.91 35.46
CA ASP A 196 24.42 -16.43 34.43
C ASP A 196 23.61 -17.20 33.35
N PRO A 197 23.06 -16.50 32.34
CA PRO A 197 22.21 -17.11 31.33
C PRO A 197 22.98 -18.03 30.39
N VAL A 198 24.28 -17.81 30.19
CA VAL A 198 25.13 -18.60 29.28
C VAL A 198 25.59 -19.90 29.95
N GLY A 199 25.98 -19.86 31.23
CA GLY A 199 26.32 -21.08 31.96
C GLY A 199 25.09 -21.93 32.28
N ALA A 200 23.93 -21.32 32.53
CA ALA A 200 22.68 -22.07 32.68
C ALA A 200 22.24 -22.75 31.38
N TRP A 201 22.49 -22.12 30.22
CA TRP A 201 22.29 -22.75 28.91
C TRP A 201 23.24 -23.93 28.70
N ARG A 202 24.52 -23.77 29.02
CA ARG A 202 25.53 -24.84 28.87
C ARG A 202 25.24 -26.06 29.76
N ARG A 203 24.55 -25.88 30.89
CA ARG A 203 24.11 -26.96 31.79
C ARG A 203 22.76 -27.58 31.40
N GLU A 204 22.20 -27.17 30.27
CA GLU A 204 20.90 -27.58 29.77
C GLU A 204 19.75 -27.43 30.79
N ASP A 205 19.79 -26.40 31.65
CA ASP A 205 18.76 -26.21 32.67
C ASP A 205 17.36 -25.99 32.03
N PRO A 206 16.41 -26.92 32.23
CA PRO A 206 15.08 -26.83 31.62
C PRO A 206 14.29 -25.60 32.04
N ALA A 207 14.55 -25.07 33.26
CA ALA A 207 13.87 -23.88 33.78
C ALA A 207 14.36 -22.61 33.09
N THR A 208 15.67 -22.44 32.95
CA THR A 208 16.26 -21.30 32.25
C THR A 208 15.92 -21.30 30.76
N MET A 209 15.93 -22.45 30.09
CA MET A 209 15.50 -22.54 28.68
C MET A 209 14.03 -22.13 28.49
N ARG A 210 13.14 -22.57 29.39
CA ARG A 210 11.73 -22.17 29.37
C ARG A 210 11.57 -20.67 29.58
N ALA A 211 12.32 -20.08 30.50
CA ALA A 211 12.28 -18.64 30.78
C ALA A 211 12.83 -17.78 29.63
N LEU A 212 13.89 -18.23 28.95
CA LEU A 212 14.44 -17.57 27.76
C LEU A 212 13.49 -17.67 26.56
N ALA A 213 12.90 -18.84 26.32
CA ALA A 213 11.88 -19.02 25.28
C ALA A 213 10.62 -18.17 25.57
N ALA A 214 10.23 -18.07 26.84
CA ALA A 214 9.15 -17.21 27.31
C ALA A 214 9.42 -15.72 27.08
N LEU A 215 10.66 -15.27 27.25
CA LEU A 215 11.07 -13.90 26.99
C LEU A 215 10.94 -13.54 25.49
N GLU A 216 11.33 -14.46 24.61
CA GLU A 216 11.15 -14.31 23.14
C GLU A 216 9.69 -14.33 22.71
N LEU A 217 8.89 -15.26 23.26
CA LEU A 217 7.45 -15.35 22.97
C LEU A 217 6.70 -14.08 23.44
N ARG A 218 7.04 -13.57 24.64
CA ARG A 218 6.47 -12.33 25.16
C ARG A 218 6.88 -11.11 24.33
N ALA A 219 8.12 -11.09 23.82
CA ALA A 219 8.57 -10.04 22.92
C ALA A 219 7.94 -10.12 21.52
N ALA A 220 7.46 -11.29 21.09
CA ALA A 220 6.68 -11.48 19.87
C ALA A 220 5.17 -11.23 20.07
N GLY A 221 4.71 -11.06 21.32
CA GLY A 221 3.30 -10.83 21.67
C GLY A 221 2.46 -12.11 21.75
N ILE A 222 3.09 -13.29 21.88
CA ILE A 222 2.39 -14.57 21.98
C ILE A 222 2.25 -14.92 23.47
N PRO A 223 1.03 -15.11 24.01
CA PRO A 223 0.85 -15.55 25.38
C PRO A 223 1.37 -16.98 25.54
N LEU A 224 2.17 -17.21 26.59
CA LEU A 224 2.60 -18.54 27.00
C LEU A 224 1.37 -19.34 27.38
N ARG A 225 1.08 -20.42 26.65
CA ARG A 225 0.19 -21.46 27.15
C ARG A 225 0.98 -22.21 28.22
N GLY A 226 0.65 -21.95 29.47
CA GLY A 226 1.19 -22.70 30.60
C GLY A 226 0.72 -24.13 30.49
N ASP A 227 1.69 -25.04 30.55
CA ASP A 227 1.46 -26.44 30.93
C ASP A 227 1.60 -26.53 32.45
#